data_AF-A0A6A4HIP6-F1
#
_entry.id   AF-A0A6A4HIP6-F1
#
_cell.length_a   1.000
_cell.length_b   1.000
_cell.length_c   1.000
_cell.angle_alpha   90.00
_cell.angle_beta   90.00
_cell.angle_gamma   90.00
#
_symmetry.space_group_name_H-M   'P 1'
#
loop_
_entity.id
_entity.type
_entity.pdbx_description
1 polymer ?
#
loop_
_entity_poly.entity_id
_entity_poly.type
_entity_poly.pdbx_seq_one_letter_code
_entity_poly.pdbx_strand_id
1 'polypeptide(L)'
;MSIRAFYHNSPPGENPLPQDSRAVPPETLQALGWQIRMLAGDDIETQGAAIAQKFGQTKITDMIHILASETIQNAVSVEEKARETAKLQKYKDYYTATTDITLICIDGEAYYDIEDPYENMWIRVILSKGVLMYAPGGAHTRVAFKGAEGHLDVLLCYNKDLSSSDINWVIGKDTENHPARLRYLRSIGK
;
A
#
# COMPACT_ATOMS: atom_id res chain seq x y z
N MET A 1 -13.46 -0.04 14.90
CA MET A 1 -13.91 -0.45 13.55
C MET A 1 -13.03 -1.61 13.08
N SER A 2 -13.54 -2.52 12.26
CA SER A 2 -12.76 -3.63 11.68
C SER A 2 -12.29 -3.27 10.27
N ILE A 3 -11.12 -3.79 9.87
CA ILE A 3 -10.65 -3.65 8.48
C ILE A 3 -11.59 -4.41 7.56
N ARG A 4 -11.99 -3.77 6.45
CA ARG A 4 -12.81 -4.38 5.41
C ARG A 4 -11.94 -4.69 4.20
N ALA A 5 -11.92 -5.96 3.79
CA ALA A 5 -11.24 -6.43 2.59
C ALA A 5 -12.20 -7.29 1.75
N PHE A 6 -12.18 -7.13 0.43
CA PHE A 6 -13.00 -7.93 -0.49
C PHE A 6 -12.38 -8.00 -1.88
N TYR A 7 -12.61 -9.11 -2.57
CA TYR A 7 -12.21 -9.31 -3.96
C TYR A 7 -13.07 -8.49 -4.91
N HIS A 8 -12.46 -7.91 -5.94
CA HIS A 8 -13.14 -7.29 -7.08
C HIS A 8 -12.29 -7.35 -8.37
N ASN A 9 -12.92 -7.09 -9.51
CA ASN A 9 -12.24 -6.95 -10.82
C ASN A 9 -12.43 -5.57 -11.46
N SER A 10 -13.09 -4.65 -10.75
CA SER A 10 -13.30 -3.30 -11.25
C SER A 10 -11.98 -2.56 -11.47
N PRO A 11 -11.92 -1.65 -12.46
CA PRO A 11 -10.79 -0.75 -12.61
C PRO A 11 -10.49 0.04 -11.32
N PRO A 12 -9.27 0.59 -11.17
CA PRO A 12 -8.88 1.36 -9.99
C PRO A 12 -9.83 2.53 -9.75
N GLY A 13 -10.28 2.69 -8.50
CA GLY A 13 -11.15 3.79 -8.07
C GLY A 13 -12.63 3.67 -8.47
N GLU A 14 -13.00 2.66 -9.25
CA GLU A 14 -14.40 2.37 -9.51
C GLU A 14 -14.98 1.55 -8.35
N ASN A 15 -16.21 1.86 -7.95
CA ASN A 15 -16.89 1.07 -6.93
C ASN A 15 -17.07 -0.37 -7.44
N PRO A 16 -16.80 -1.38 -6.60
CA PRO A 16 -17.07 -2.77 -6.96
C PRO A 16 -18.56 -2.92 -7.31
N LEU A 17 -18.85 -3.71 -8.34
CA LEU A 17 -20.22 -4.14 -8.57
C LEU A 17 -20.67 -5.03 -7.41
N PRO A 18 -21.96 -5.09 -7.06
CA PRO A 18 -22.43 -5.94 -5.96
C PRO A 18 -22.01 -7.41 -6.06
N GLN A 19 -21.87 -7.94 -7.30
CA GLN A 19 -21.35 -9.29 -7.53
C GLN A 19 -19.84 -9.45 -7.27
N ASP A 20 -19.07 -8.36 -7.26
CA ASP A 20 -17.61 -8.30 -7.10
C ASP A 20 -17.26 -7.94 -5.64
N SER A 21 -17.95 -8.51 -4.65
CA SER A 21 -17.78 -8.14 -3.23
C SER A 21 -17.67 -9.36 -2.32
N ARG A 22 -16.92 -10.38 -2.75
CA ARG A 22 -16.59 -11.54 -1.89
C ARG A 22 -15.62 -11.09 -0.80
N ALA A 23 -16.05 -11.16 0.45
CA ALA A 23 -15.21 -10.81 1.60
C ALA A 23 -13.92 -11.65 1.62
N VAL A 24 -12.81 -11.02 1.98
CA VAL A 24 -11.50 -11.67 2.10
C VAL A 24 -11.18 -11.84 3.58
N PRO A 25 -10.95 -13.08 4.04
CA PRO A 25 -10.56 -13.31 5.43
C PRO A 25 -9.10 -12.86 5.66
N PRO A 26 -8.74 -12.43 6.87
CA PRO A 26 -7.38 -11.95 7.17
C PRO A 26 -6.27 -12.94 6.82
N GLU A 27 -6.54 -14.24 6.91
CA GLU A 27 -5.62 -15.32 6.60
C GLU A 27 -5.19 -15.33 5.13
N THR A 28 -6.07 -14.91 4.22
CA THR A 28 -5.74 -14.77 2.79
C THR A 28 -4.69 -13.68 2.58
N LEU A 29 -4.87 -12.52 3.22
CA LEU A 29 -3.88 -11.43 3.15
C LEU A 29 -2.54 -11.86 3.77
N GLN A 30 -2.58 -12.58 4.89
CA GLN A 30 -1.38 -13.13 5.53
C GLN A 30 -0.65 -14.15 4.65
N ALA A 31 -1.38 -15.02 3.94
CA ALA A 31 -0.79 -15.96 2.99
C ALA A 31 -0.11 -15.25 1.80
N LEU A 32 -0.60 -14.05 1.45
CA LEU A 32 0.03 -13.14 0.49
C LEU A 32 1.17 -12.31 1.10
N GLY A 33 1.56 -12.54 2.35
CA GLY A 33 2.64 -11.82 3.01
C GLY A 33 2.26 -10.43 3.57
N TRP A 34 0.98 -10.07 3.52
CA TRP A 34 0.47 -8.80 4.06
C TRP A 34 0.09 -8.93 5.53
N GLN A 35 0.35 -7.89 6.32
CA GLN A 35 -0.21 -7.79 7.66
C GLN A 35 -0.94 -6.47 7.82
N ILE A 36 -2.25 -6.54 8.06
CA ILE A 36 -3.10 -5.36 8.18
C ILE A 36 -3.76 -5.36 9.55
N ARG A 37 -3.68 -4.23 10.26
CA ARG A 37 -4.21 -4.07 11.62
C ARG A 37 -4.93 -2.74 11.76
N MET A 38 -5.97 -2.71 12.59
CA MET A 38 -6.60 -1.47 13.00
C MET A 38 -6.04 -1.08 14.37
N LEU A 39 -5.37 0.07 14.42
CA LEU A 39 -4.95 0.73 15.65
C LEU A 39 -6.07 1.62 16.17
N ALA A 40 -6.08 1.85 17.48
CA ALA A 40 -7.09 2.68 18.14
C ALA A 40 -6.43 3.51 19.24
N GLY A 41 -7.03 4.67 19.55
CA GLY A 41 -6.50 5.63 20.53
C GLY A 41 -5.85 6.84 19.85
N ASP A 42 -5.29 7.72 20.68
CA ASP A 42 -4.67 8.98 20.22
C ASP A 42 -3.18 8.82 19.87
N ASP A 43 -2.56 7.69 20.23
CA ASP A 43 -1.13 7.39 20.07
C ASP A 43 -0.83 6.43 18.90
N ILE A 44 -1.66 6.48 17.84
CA ILE A 44 -1.56 5.62 16.64
C ILE A 44 -0.14 5.60 16.07
N GLU A 45 0.53 6.75 16.01
CA GLU A 45 1.90 6.88 15.51
C GLU A 45 2.89 6.04 16.32
N THR A 46 2.82 6.14 17.65
CA THR A 46 3.72 5.43 18.56
C THR A 46 3.45 3.92 18.54
N GLN A 47 2.18 3.52 18.56
CA GLN A 47 1.80 2.11 18.43
C GLN A 47 2.26 1.52 17.10
N GLY A 48 2.05 2.25 16.01
CA GLY A 48 2.42 1.82 14.67
C GLY A 48 3.94 1.69 14.50
N ALA A 49 4.70 2.66 15.00
CA ALA A 49 6.17 2.61 15.05
C ALA A 49 6.69 1.38 15.81
N ALA A 50 6.09 1.08 16.98
CA ALA A 50 6.47 -0.08 17.78
C ALA A 50 6.16 -1.41 17.08
N ILE A 51 5.10 -1.46 16.25
CA ILE A 51 4.79 -2.63 15.42
C ILE A 51 5.77 -2.73 14.25
N ALA A 52 6.03 -1.64 13.53
CA ALA A 52 6.97 -1.60 12.42
C ALA A 52 8.37 -2.04 12.83
N GLN A 53 8.82 -1.67 14.04
CA GLN A 53 10.09 -2.12 14.61
C GLN A 53 10.18 -3.64 14.73
N LYS A 54 9.06 -4.35 14.98
CA LYS A 54 9.03 -5.82 15.03
C LYS A 54 9.26 -6.45 13.64
N PHE A 55 9.04 -5.69 12.57
CA PHE A 55 9.38 -6.06 11.19
C PHE A 55 10.79 -5.60 10.78
N GLY A 56 11.60 -5.05 11.70
CA GLY A 56 12.93 -4.52 11.42
C GLY A 56 12.92 -3.11 10.79
N GLN A 57 11.75 -2.48 10.67
CA GLN A 57 11.59 -1.16 10.08
C GLN A 57 11.68 -0.10 11.18
N THR A 58 12.85 0.52 11.27
CA THR A 58 13.24 1.41 12.38
C THR A 58 13.43 2.86 11.97
N LYS A 59 13.36 3.15 10.66
CA LYS A 59 13.33 4.52 10.15
C LYS A 59 11.90 4.87 9.77
N ILE A 60 11.46 6.06 10.16
CA ILE A 60 10.12 6.58 9.95
C ILE A 60 10.27 7.89 9.17
N THR A 61 9.41 8.11 8.18
CA THR A 61 9.35 9.39 7.47
C THR A 61 8.73 10.48 8.33
N ASP A 62 8.87 11.73 7.89
CA ASP A 62 7.90 12.76 8.29
C ASP A 62 6.50 12.42 7.76
N MET A 63 5.49 13.15 8.22
CA MET A 63 4.12 13.03 7.71
C MET A 63 4.10 13.25 6.20
N ILE A 64 3.55 12.29 5.47
CA ILE A 64 3.37 12.38 4.02
C ILE A 64 1.90 12.70 3.75
N HIS A 65 1.67 13.91 3.24
CA HIS A 65 0.37 14.34 2.77
C HIS A 65 0.19 13.94 1.30
N ILE A 66 -0.65 12.95 1.04
CA ILE A 66 -0.92 12.48 -0.33
C ILE A 66 -2.29 13.00 -0.77
N LEU A 67 -2.32 13.78 -1.84
CA LEU A 67 -3.54 14.33 -2.42
C LEU A 67 -3.92 13.59 -3.70
N ALA A 68 -5.22 13.36 -3.94
CA ALA A 68 -5.72 12.78 -5.19
C ALA A 68 -5.32 13.60 -6.42
N SER A 69 -5.12 14.91 -6.24
CA SER A 69 -4.74 15.86 -7.28
C SER A 69 -3.22 16.02 -7.45
N GLU A 70 -2.40 15.15 -6.87
CA GLU A 70 -0.94 15.30 -6.83
C GLU A 70 -0.32 15.41 -8.24
N THR A 71 0.69 16.29 -8.38
CA THR A 71 1.37 16.57 -9.65
C THR A 71 2.91 16.50 -9.60
N ILE A 72 3.51 16.03 -8.50
CA ILE A 72 4.98 15.85 -8.34
C ILE A 72 5.62 14.98 -9.42
N GLN A 73 6.67 15.49 -10.05
CA GLN A 73 7.54 14.74 -10.98
C GLN A 73 8.97 14.76 -10.48
N ASN A 74 9.76 13.75 -10.85
CA ASN A 74 11.18 13.63 -10.53
C ASN A 74 11.44 13.53 -9.03
N ALA A 75 10.63 12.73 -8.32
CA ALA A 75 10.80 12.50 -6.89
C ALA A 75 12.18 11.94 -6.53
N VAL A 76 12.81 12.54 -5.51
CA VAL A 76 14.13 12.14 -5.01
C VAL A 76 14.01 11.51 -3.62
N SER A 77 13.18 12.10 -2.75
CA SER A 77 12.95 11.60 -1.40
C SER A 77 11.96 10.43 -1.37
N VAL A 78 11.93 9.67 -0.27
CA VAL A 78 10.94 8.58 -0.11
C VAL A 78 9.52 9.14 -0.06
N GLU A 79 9.35 10.28 0.61
CA GLU A 79 8.08 10.99 0.75
C GLU A 79 7.57 11.50 -0.59
N GLU A 80 8.45 12.07 -1.43
CA GLU A 80 8.09 12.50 -2.78
C GLU A 80 7.67 11.30 -3.65
N LYS A 81 8.42 10.19 -3.60
CA LYS A 81 8.11 8.98 -4.38
C LYS A 81 6.79 8.35 -3.94
N ALA A 82 6.49 8.38 -2.64
CA ALA A 82 5.20 7.94 -2.12
C ALA A 82 4.05 8.83 -2.65
N ARG A 83 4.23 10.15 -2.70
CA ARG A 83 3.22 11.06 -3.28
C ARG A 83 3.01 10.84 -4.77
N GLU A 84 4.05 10.48 -5.53
CA GLU A 84 3.91 10.13 -6.95
C GLU A 84 2.91 8.98 -7.19
N THR A 85 2.68 8.10 -6.21
CA THR A 85 1.69 7.01 -6.35
C THR A 85 0.26 7.50 -6.59
N ALA A 86 -0.12 8.67 -6.07
CA ALA A 86 -1.45 9.23 -6.28
C ALA A 86 -1.72 9.54 -7.77
N LYS A 87 -0.70 9.91 -8.52
CA LYS A 87 -0.81 10.13 -9.97
C LYS A 87 -1.16 8.86 -10.73
N LEU A 88 -0.74 7.71 -10.21
CA LEU A 88 -0.94 6.41 -10.87
C LEU A 88 -2.42 6.06 -10.95
N GLN A 89 -3.24 6.59 -10.04
CA GLN A 89 -4.70 6.51 -10.16
C GLN A 89 -5.20 7.04 -11.52
N LYS A 90 -4.65 8.16 -12.00
CA LYS A 90 -5.05 8.77 -13.28
C LYS A 90 -4.78 7.85 -14.46
N TYR A 91 -3.70 7.08 -14.39
CA TYR A 91 -3.28 6.15 -15.44
C TYR A 91 -3.88 4.75 -15.27
N LYS A 92 -4.59 4.49 -14.16
CA LYS A 92 -5.12 3.17 -13.77
C LYS A 92 -4.03 2.10 -13.74
N ASP A 93 -2.78 2.50 -13.49
CA ASP A 93 -1.63 1.62 -13.44
C ASP A 93 -1.47 1.01 -12.05
N TYR A 94 -0.78 -0.14 -12.02
CA TYR A 94 -0.30 -0.77 -10.80
C TYR A 94 1.18 -0.52 -10.62
N TYR A 95 1.63 -0.71 -9.39
CA TYR A 95 3.02 -0.53 -9.01
C TYR A 95 3.43 -1.51 -7.93
N THR A 96 4.74 -1.62 -7.70
CA THR A 96 5.31 -2.31 -6.56
C THR A 96 6.37 -1.46 -5.89
N ALA A 97 6.41 -1.49 -4.56
CA ALA A 97 7.59 -1.05 -3.83
C ALA A 97 8.75 -2.04 -4.07
N THR A 98 9.98 -1.54 -4.13
CA THR A 98 11.20 -2.38 -4.29
C THR A 98 11.58 -3.14 -3.02
N THR A 99 11.13 -2.64 -1.87
CA THR A 99 11.42 -3.14 -0.52
C THR A 99 10.15 -3.23 0.31
N ASP A 100 10.24 -3.92 1.45
CA ASP A 100 9.15 -4.01 2.42
C ASP A 100 8.97 -2.66 3.13
N ILE A 101 7.71 -2.21 3.25
CA ILE A 101 7.35 -0.93 3.88
C ILE A 101 6.16 -1.16 4.81
N THR A 102 6.16 -0.55 5.99
CA THR A 102 4.93 -0.41 6.79
C THR A 102 4.36 0.98 6.60
N LEU A 103 3.07 1.05 6.30
CA LEU A 103 2.30 2.27 6.20
C LEU A 103 1.39 2.39 7.42
N ILE A 104 1.34 3.59 8.00
CA ILE A 104 0.44 3.94 9.11
C ILE A 104 -0.45 5.08 8.64
N CYS A 105 -1.75 4.84 8.52
CA CYS A 105 -2.74 5.85 8.17
C CYS A 105 -3.07 6.73 9.38
N ILE A 106 -2.75 8.02 9.26
CA ILE A 106 -2.98 9.01 10.32
C ILE A 106 -4.30 9.74 10.08
N ASP A 107 -4.59 10.10 8.84
CA ASP A 107 -5.85 10.73 8.45
C ASP A 107 -6.21 10.45 6.98
N GLY A 108 -7.44 10.79 6.60
CA GLY A 108 -7.96 10.60 5.25
C GLY A 108 -8.45 9.19 4.95
N GLU A 109 -8.80 8.96 3.68
CA GLU A 109 -9.35 7.69 3.19
C GLU A 109 -8.92 7.42 1.74
N ALA A 110 -8.54 6.18 1.45
CA ALA A 110 -8.27 5.71 0.08
C ALA A 110 -8.64 4.23 -0.08
N TYR A 111 -8.89 3.81 -1.32
CA TYR A 111 -8.91 2.41 -1.69
C TYR A 111 -7.50 1.96 -2.04
N TYR A 112 -7.07 0.85 -1.44
CA TYR A 112 -5.79 0.23 -1.69
C TYR A 112 -6.03 -1.20 -2.17
N ASP A 113 -5.78 -1.42 -3.45
CA ASP A 113 -6.03 -2.70 -4.11
C ASP A 113 -4.73 -3.51 -4.13
N ILE A 114 -4.78 -4.73 -3.62
CA ILE A 114 -3.69 -5.70 -3.54
C ILE A 114 -3.95 -6.79 -4.56
N GLU A 115 -2.97 -7.14 -5.39
CA GLU A 115 -3.11 -8.25 -6.31
C GLU A 115 -3.05 -9.60 -5.57
N ASP A 116 -4.01 -10.46 -5.88
CA ASP A 116 -3.94 -11.88 -5.58
C ASP A 116 -3.51 -12.65 -6.84
N PRO A 117 -2.25 -13.12 -6.92
CA PRO A 117 -1.76 -13.83 -8.09
C PRO A 117 -2.31 -15.27 -8.21
N TYR A 118 -2.94 -15.83 -7.17
CA TYR A 118 -3.59 -17.14 -7.24
C TYR A 118 -4.95 -17.05 -7.92
N GLU A 119 -5.73 -16.05 -7.53
CA GLU A 119 -7.08 -15.82 -8.07
C GLU A 119 -7.05 -14.95 -9.34
N ASN A 120 -5.92 -14.29 -9.64
CA ASN A 120 -5.79 -13.31 -10.71
C ASN A 120 -6.84 -12.18 -10.57
N MET A 121 -6.99 -11.68 -9.33
CA MET A 121 -7.99 -10.70 -8.92
C MET A 121 -7.37 -9.62 -8.01
N TRP A 122 -8.10 -8.53 -7.80
CA TRP A 122 -7.72 -7.50 -6.84
C TRP A 122 -8.49 -7.66 -5.53
N ILE A 123 -7.80 -7.48 -4.41
CA ILE A 123 -8.37 -7.38 -3.07
C ILE A 123 -8.36 -5.92 -2.67
N ARG A 124 -9.52 -5.31 -2.52
CA ARG A 124 -9.65 -3.93 -2.05
C ARG A 124 -9.60 -3.89 -0.55
N VAL A 125 -8.70 -3.08 -0.01
CA VAL A 125 -8.64 -2.68 1.40
C VAL A 125 -9.01 -1.20 1.49
N ILE A 126 -9.86 -0.85 2.44
CA ILE A 126 -10.16 0.55 2.73
C ILE A 126 -9.11 1.06 3.72
N LEU A 127 -8.25 1.97 3.27
CA LEU A 127 -7.34 2.70 4.13
C LEU A 127 -8.10 3.84 4.80
N SER A 128 -8.01 3.93 6.11
CA SER A 128 -8.59 4.99 6.92
C SER A 128 -7.69 5.21 8.15
N LYS A 129 -7.90 6.31 8.87
CA LYS A 129 -7.23 6.57 10.16
C LYS A 129 -7.15 5.31 11.04
N GLY A 130 -5.95 5.03 11.53
CA GLY A 130 -5.63 3.88 12.39
C GLY A 130 -5.27 2.60 11.63
N VAL A 131 -5.49 2.52 10.32
CA VAL A 131 -5.03 1.36 9.55
C VAL A 131 -3.50 1.34 9.52
N LEU A 132 -2.92 0.23 9.98
CA LEU A 132 -1.52 -0.12 9.79
C LEU A 132 -1.43 -1.26 8.79
N MET A 133 -0.53 -1.15 7.82
CA MET A 133 -0.34 -2.14 6.77
C MET A 133 1.15 -2.39 6.56
N TYR A 134 1.61 -3.61 6.85
CA TYR A 134 2.88 -4.11 6.34
C TYR A 134 2.68 -4.58 4.89
N ALA A 135 3.42 -3.97 3.98
CA ALA A 135 3.42 -4.22 2.55
C ALA A 135 4.73 -4.91 2.13
N PRO A 136 4.68 -6.16 1.62
CA PRO A 136 5.87 -6.83 1.10
C PRO A 136 6.33 -6.19 -0.22
N GLY A 137 7.62 -5.92 -0.34
CA GLY A 137 8.24 -5.40 -1.55
C GLY A 137 8.18 -6.44 -2.67
N GLY A 138 7.63 -6.03 -3.81
CA GLY A 138 7.36 -6.91 -4.95
C GLY A 138 5.88 -7.19 -5.20
N ALA A 139 4.99 -6.90 -4.24
CA ALA A 139 3.57 -7.07 -4.44
C ALA A 139 3.00 -5.98 -5.37
N HIS A 140 2.14 -6.38 -6.32
CA HIS A 140 1.44 -5.40 -7.14
C HIS A 140 0.30 -4.78 -6.35
N THR A 141 0.23 -3.46 -6.43
CA THR A 141 -0.72 -2.64 -5.69
C THR A 141 -1.23 -1.50 -6.55
N ARG A 142 -2.39 -0.97 -6.19
CA ARG A 142 -2.96 0.24 -6.77
C ARG A 142 -3.58 1.07 -5.66
N VAL A 143 -3.51 2.39 -5.79
CA VAL A 143 -4.20 3.32 -4.89
C VAL A 143 -5.22 4.12 -5.67
N ALA A 144 -6.38 4.35 -5.07
CA ALA A 144 -7.38 5.23 -5.62
C ALA A 144 -8.10 6.02 -4.53
N PHE A 145 -8.25 7.32 -4.75
CA PHE A 145 -8.95 8.23 -3.88
C PHE A 145 -10.43 8.35 -4.27
N LYS A 146 -11.27 8.61 -3.26
CA LYS A 146 -12.69 8.88 -3.45
C LYS A 146 -12.91 10.32 -3.90
N GLY A 147 -12.85 10.53 -5.21
CA GLY A 147 -13.04 11.86 -5.82
C GLY A 147 -11.75 12.70 -5.86
N ALA A 148 -11.86 13.89 -6.46
CA ALA A 148 -10.71 14.75 -6.75
C ALA A 148 -10.10 15.46 -5.53
N GLU A 149 -10.86 15.59 -4.44
CA GLU A 149 -10.44 16.22 -3.18
C GLU A 149 -10.00 15.19 -2.12
N GLY A 150 -9.91 13.91 -2.50
CA GLY A 150 -9.47 12.85 -1.60
C GLY A 150 -8.03 13.10 -1.14
N HIS A 151 -7.74 12.73 0.10
CA HIS A 151 -6.40 12.81 0.67
C HIS A 151 -6.16 11.61 1.59
N LEU A 152 -4.88 11.34 1.84
CA LEU A 152 -4.40 10.32 2.75
C LEU A 152 -3.11 10.83 3.40
N ASP A 153 -3.14 10.94 4.73
CA ASP A 153 -1.97 11.32 5.52
C ASP A 153 -1.37 10.07 6.15
N VAL A 154 -0.11 9.79 5.84
CA VAL A 154 0.56 8.56 6.25
C VAL A 154 1.97 8.79 6.77
N LEU A 155 2.39 7.90 7.64
CA LEU A 155 3.80 7.66 7.94
C LEU A 155 4.23 6.37 7.24
N LEU A 156 5.43 6.39 6.64
CA LEU A 156 6.08 5.18 6.15
C LEU A 156 7.23 4.78 7.06
N CYS A 157 7.29 3.50 7.39
CA CYS A 157 8.38 2.89 8.13
C CYS A 157 9.14 1.92 7.21
N TYR A 158 10.46 1.99 7.24
CA TYR A 158 11.33 1.14 6.43
C TYR A 158 12.63 0.81 7.18
N ASN A 159 13.40 -0.14 6.65
CA ASN A 159 14.68 -0.52 7.24
C ASN A 159 15.67 0.66 7.17
N LYS A 160 16.24 1.05 8.32
CA LYS A 160 17.18 2.18 8.44
C LYS A 160 18.46 2.02 7.60
N ASP A 161 18.83 0.78 7.27
CA ASP A 161 20.04 0.48 6.51
C ASP A 161 19.83 0.70 4.99
N LEU A 162 18.59 0.95 4.56
CA LEU A 162 18.27 1.28 3.18
C LEU A 162 18.50 2.77 2.92
N SER A 163 19.15 3.07 1.80
CA SER A 163 19.22 4.43 1.28
C SER A 163 17.89 4.82 0.61
N SER A 164 17.64 6.12 0.46
CA SER A 164 16.45 6.60 -0.28
C SER A 164 16.44 6.13 -1.74
N SER A 165 17.61 5.87 -2.34
CA SER A 165 17.73 5.30 -3.68
C SER A 165 17.32 3.83 -3.77
N ASP A 166 17.37 3.08 -2.69
CA ASP A 166 16.95 1.66 -2.66
C ASP A 166 15.42 1.52 -2.59
N ILE A 167 14.74 2.60 -2.17
CA ILE A 167 13.30 2.66 -1.97
C ILE A 167 12.68 3.36 -3.17
N ASN A 168 12.06 2.58 -4.04
CA ASN A 168 11.37 3.07 -5.24
C ASN A 168 10.04 2.37 -5.43
N TRP A 169 9.21 2.97 -6.27
CA TRP A 169 7.97 2.39 -6.78
C TRP A 169 8.16 2.16 -8.27
N VAL A 170 8.19 0.88 -8.66
CA VAL A 170 8.28 0.47 -10.06
C VAL A 170 6.85 0.34 -10.59
N ILE A 171 6.61 0.80 -11.82
CA ILE A 171 5.25 1.02 -12.34
C ILE A 171 5.00 0.13 -13.56
N GLY A 172 3.78 -0.40 -13.65
CA GLY A 172 3.27 -1.09 -14.83
C GLY A 172 4.13 -2.27 -15.25
N LYS A 173 4.42 -2.39 -16.55
CA LYS A 173 5.09 -3.58 -17.11
C LYS A 173 6.52 -3.80 -16.58
N ASP A 174 7.16 -2.75 -16.07
CA ASP A 174 8.50 -2.85 -15.53
C ASP A 174 8.53 -3.65 -14.21
N THR A 175 7.39 -3.84 -13.56
CA THR A 175 7.30 -4.64 -12.33
C THR A 175 7.41 -6.14 -12.59
N GLU A 176 6.96 -6.63 -13.76
CA GLU A 176 6.78 -8.06 -14.02
C GLU A 176 8.08 -8.86 -13.88
N ASN A 177 9.19 -8.30 -14.35
CA ASN A 177 10.51 -8.92 -14.28
C ASN A 177 11.40 -8.31 -13.20
N HIS A 178 10.86 -7.42 -12.36
CA HIS A 178 11.66 -6.74 -11.35
C HIS A 178 12.12 -7.74 -10.27
N PRO A 179 13.38 -7.68 -9.79
CA PRO A 179 13.89 -8.61 -8.78
C PRO A 179 13.03 -8.68 -7.50
N ALA A 180 12.45 -7.56 -7.07
CA ALA A 180 11.54 -7.53 -5.93
C ALA A 180 10.28 -8.36 -6.17
N ARG A 181 9.67 -8.24 -7.36
CA ARG A 181 8.49 -9.00 -7.76
C ARG A 181 8.77 -10.51 -7.78
N LEU A 182 9.88 -10.91 -8.40
CA LEU A 182 10.30 -12.31 -8.45
C LEU A 182 10.55 -12.88 -7.05
N ARG A 183 11.15 -12.09 -6.15
CA ARG A 183 11.34 -12.47 -4.74
C ARG A 183 10.01 -12.64 -4.02
N TYR A 184 9.08 -11.71 -4.21
CA TYR A 184 7.74 -11.76 -3.63
C TYR A 184 6.97 -13.01 -4.08
N LEU A 185 6.88 -13.26 -5.39
CA LEU A 185 6.20 -14.45 -5.92
C LEU A 185 6.78 -15.74 -5.33
N ARG A 186 8.12 -15.85 -5.27
CA ARG A 186 8.77 -17.00 -4.64
C ARG A 186 8.42 -17.14 -3.15
N SER A 187 8.33 -16.03 -2.42
CA SER A 187 8.01 -16.07 -0.98
C SER A 187 6.59 -16.56 -0.67
N ILE A 188 5.65 -16.38 -1.60
CA ILE A 188 4.28 -16.88 -1.45
C ILE A 188 4.12 -18.27 -2.10
N GLY A 189 5.07 -18.71 -2.94
CA GLY A 189 5.06 -20.03 -3.58
C GLY A 189 4.57 -20.01 -5.03
N LYS A 190 4.82 -18.92 -5.75
CA LYS A 190 4.58 -18.72 -7.19
C LYS A 190 5.88 -18.62 -7.98
#